data_AF-F3FWT4-F1
#
_entry.id   AF-F3FWT4-F1
#
_cell.length_a   1.000
_cell.length_b   1.000
_cell.length_c   1.000
_cell.angle_alpha   90.00
_cell.angle_beta   90.00
_cell.angle_gamma   90.00
#
_symmetry.space_group_name_H-M   'P 1'
#
loop_
_entity.id
_entity.type
_entity.pdbx_description
1 polymer ?
#
loop_
_entity_poly.entity_id
_entity_poly.type
_entity_poly.pdbx_seq_one_letter_code
_entity_poly.pdbx_strand_id
1 'polypeptide(L)'
;ILKSGAGYVPLDPAYPFERLSYVLGDSTPVALLSQRSVQQALSDSDVPLIYLDDADLLDESVSNPMVSVQSSDLAYVIYTSG
;
A
#
# COMPACT_ATOMS: atom_id res chain seq x y z
N ILE A 1 3.90 6.96 -2.08
CA ILE A 1 2.76 7.11 -1.14
C ILE A 1 2.69 8.53 -0.58
N LEU A 2 3.57 8.96 0.34
CA LEU A 2 3.44 10.31 0.97
C LEU A 2 3.31 11.50 0.00
N LYS A 3 4.03 11.49 -1.13
CA LYS A 3 3.90 12.54 -2.17
C LYS A 3 2.50 12.63 -2.78
N SER A 4 1.70 11.57 -2.76
CA SER A 4 0.32 11.60 -3.24
C SER A 4 -0.68 12.12 -2.20
N GLY A 5 -0.21 12.47 -0.99
CA GLY A 5 -1.06 12.85 0.14
C GLY A 5 -1.74 11.68 0.87
N ALA A 6 -1.47 10.44 0.46
CA ALA A 6 -1.99 9.26 1.14
C ALA A 6 -1.07 8.80 2.28
N GLY A 7 -1.67 8.22 3.32
CA GLY A 7 -0.97 7.43 4.33
C GLY A 7 -0.76 5.98 3.85
N TYR A 8 0.15 5.24 4.50
CA TYR A 8 0.38 3.83 4.18
C TYR A 8 0.22 2.90 5.39
N VAL A 9 -0.15 1.65 5.10
CA VAL A 9 -0.15 0.55 6.06
C VAL A 9 0.93 -0.44 5.63
N PRO A 10 2.01 -0.63 6.41
CA PRO A 10 3.02 -1.62 6.09
C PRO A 10 2.49 -3.02 6.37
N LEU A 11 2.68 -3.92 5.41
CA LEU A 11 2.37 -5.34 5.52
C LEU A 11 3.64 -6.16 5.29
N ASP A 12 3.91 -7.09 6.20
CA ASP A 12 4.98 -8.06 6.02
C ASP A 12 4.42 -9.33 5.34
N PRO A 13 4.86 -9.69 4.13
CA PRO A 13 4.42 -10.90 3.45
C PRO A 13 4.70 -12.20 4.22
N ALA A 14 5.60 -12.19 5.21
CA ALA A 14 5.86 -13.32 6.09
C ALA A 14 4.77 -13.53 7.15
N TYR A 15 3.83 -12.59 7.32
CA TYR A 15 2.71 -12.76 8.22
C TYR A 15 1.73 -13.83 7.73
N PRO A 16 1.05 -14.54 8.67
CA PRO A 16 -0.01 -15.46 8.32
C PRO A 16 -1.07 -14.77 7.46
N PHE A 17 -1.66 -15.53 6.54
CA PHE A 17 -2.68 -15.06 5.61
C PHE A 17 -3.86 -14.38 6.33
N GLU A 18 -4.27 -14.91 7.48
CA GLU A 18 -5.35 -14.37 8.29
C GLU A 18 -5.01 -12.97 8.83
N ARG A 19 -3.73 -12.74 9.20
CA ARG A 19 -3.28 -11.43 9.68
C ARG A 19 -3.25 -10.42 8.53
N LEU A 20 -2.77 -10.82 7.35
CA LEU A 20 -2.77 -9.97 6.16
C LEU A 20 -4.20 -9.59 5.75
N SER A 21 -5.09 -10.59 5.70
CA SER A 21 -6.52 -10.39 5.38
C SER A 21 -7.22 -9.49 6.40
N TYR A 22 -6.93 -9.68 7.70
CA TYR A 22 -7.44 -8.81 8.76
C TYR A 22 -7.01 -7.35 8.57
N VAL A 23 -5.72 -7.09 8.37
CA VAL A 23 -5.21 -5.72 8.24
C VAL A 23 -5.75 -5.06 6.97
N LEU A 24 -5.81 -5.80 5.85
CA LEU A 24 -6.41 -5.29 4.60
C LEU A 24 -7.90 -4.97 4.76
N GLY A 25 -8.65 -5.84 5.45
CA GLY A 25 -10.08 -5.64 5.69
C GLY A 25 -10.38 -4.47 6.63
N ASP A 26 -9.59 -4.29 7.68
CA ASP A 26 -9.78 -3.21 8.66
C ASP A 26 -9.31 -1.85 8.14
N SER A 27 -8.20 -1.80 7.40
CA SER A 27 -7.66 -0.55 6.86
C SER A 27 -8.36 -0.03 5.60
N THR A 28 -9.07 -0.90 4.87
CA THR A 28 -9.80 -0.57 3.63
C THR A 28 -8.98 0.31 2.66
N PRO A 29 -7.77 -0.12 2.25
CA PRO A 29 -6.89 0.72 1.46
C PRO A 29 -7.46 0.96 0.06
N VAL A 30 -7.23 2.14 -0.49
CA VAL A 30 -7.65 2.49 -1.86
C VAL A 30 -6.82 1.82 -2.95
N ALA A 31 -5.60 1.36 -2.60
CA ALA A 31 -4.70 0.62 -3.48
C ALA A 31 -3.72 -0.21 -2.64
N LEU A 32 -3.29 -1.34 -3.18
CA LEU A 32 -2.25 -2.20 -2.64
C LEU A 32 -1.00 -2.09 -3.51
N LEU A 33 0.15 -1.82 -2.91
CA LEU A 33 1.44 -1.77 -3.60
C LEU A 33 2.22 -3.02 -3.21
N SER A 34 2.68 -3.79 -4.18
CA SER A 34 3.40 -5.04 -3.95
C SER A 34 4.47 -5.30 -5.02
N GLN A 35 5.22 -6.39 -4.86
CA GLN A 35 6.07 -6.96 -5.90
C GLN A 35 5.50 -8.31 -6.32
N ARG A 36 5.68 -8.68 -7.60
CA ARG A 36 5.23 -10.01 -8.10
C ARG A 36 5.84 -11.18 -7.33
N SER A 37 7.06 -11.00 -6.78
CA SER A 37 7.77 -11.99 -5.97
C SER A 37 7.03 -12.46 -4.71
N VAL A 38 6.16 -11.61 -4.15
CA VAL A 38 5.41 -11.89 -2.91
C VAL A 38 3.90 -11.97 -3.14
N GLN A 39 3.45 -12.03 -4.39
CA GLN A 39 2.03 -12.09 -4.75
C GLN A 39 1.29 -13.25 -4.08
N GLN A 40 1.95 -14.39 -3.88
CA GLN A 40 1.35 -15.57 -3.26
C GLN A 40 0.95 -15.36 -1.78
N ALA A 41 1.52 -14.36 -1.10
CA ALA A 41 1.14 -13.99 0.25
C ALA A 41 -0.13 -13.11 0.31
N LEU A 42 -0.54 -12.54 -0.83
CA LEU A 42 -1.70 -11.67 -0.90
C LEU A 42 -2.98 -12.48 -1.02
N SER A 43 -4.00 -12.05 -0.30
CA SER A 43 -5.37 -12.53 -0.49
C SER A 43 -5.98 -11.96 -1.75
N ASP A 44 -6.89 -12.73 -2.38
CA ASP A 44 -7.78 -12.20 -3.40
C ASP A 44 -8.58 -11.05 -2.77
N SER A 45 -8.43 -9.86 -3.35
CA SER A 45 -9.00 -8.61 -2.85
C SER A 45 -9.45 -7.77 -4.04
N ASP A 46 -10.57 -7.06 -3.87
CA ASP A 46 -11.06 -6.10 -4.86
C ASP A 46 -10.26 -4.79 -4.87
N VAL A 47 -9.29 -4.65 -3.95
CA VAL A 47 -8.40 -3.49 -3.89
C VAL A 47 -7.49 -3.47 -5.12
N PRO A 48 -7.40 -2.34 -5.85
CA PRO A 48 -6.49 -2.18 -6.98
C PRO A 48 -5.04 -2.51 -6.58
N LEU A 49 -4.43 -3.47 -7.28
CA LEU A 49 -3.06 -3.92 -7.05
C LEU A 49 -2.09 -3.28 -8.04
N ILE A 50 -1.08 -2.59 -7.53
CA ILE A 50 0.00 -1.97 -8.30
C ILE A 50 1.29 -2.73 -8.01
N TYR A 51 1.90 -3.30 -9.06
CA TYR A 51 3.20 -3.93 -8.96
C TYR A 51 4.33 -2.91 -9.13
N LEU A 52 5.19 -2.81 -8.13
CA LEU A 52 6.34 -1.89 -8.15
C LEU A 52 7.43 -2.31 -9.13
N ASP A 53 7.43 -3.57 -9.54
CA ASP A 53 8.31 -4.15 -10.54
C ASP A 53 7.70 -4.13 -11.95
N ASP A 54 6.64 -3.36 -12.17
CA ASP A 54 6.08 -3.15 -13.51
C ASP A 54 6.97 -2.20 -14.34
N ALA A 55 7.26 -2.60 -15.59
CA ALA A 55 8.07 -1.81 -16.50
C ALA A 55 7.32 -0.55 -16.96
N ASP A 56 5.99 -0.57 -16.98
CA ASP A 56 5.16 0.56 -17.41
C ASP A 56 5.31 1.77 -16.46
N LEU A 57 5.74 1.56 -15.22
CA LEU A 57 6.02 2.64 -14.26
C LEU A 57 7.27 3.46 -14.59
N LEU A 58 8.13 2.98 -15.51
CA LEU A 58 9.38 3.66 -15.86
C LEU A 58 9.17 4.92 -16.69
N ASP A 59 8.05 5.01 -17.42
CA ASP A 59 7.71 6.14 -18.28
C ASP A 59 6.89 7.23 -17.55
N GLU A 60 6.60 7.02 -16.27
CA GLU A 60 5.83 7.97 -15.45
C GLU A 60 6.61 9.24 -15.10
N SER A 61 5.87 10.31 -14.81
CA SER A 61 6.45 11.61 -14.48
C SER A 61 7.33 11.56 -13.23
N VAL A 62 8.56 12.07 -13.36
CA VAL A 62 9.49 12.26 -12.23
C VAL A 62 9.27 13.56 -11.45
N SER A 63 8.38 14.43 -11.93
CA SER A 63 8.07 15.70 -11.26
C SER A 63 7.28 15.46 -9.98
N ASN A 64 7.42 16.36 -9.00
CA ASN A 64 6.59 16.28 -7.80
C ASN A 64 5.11 16.52 -8.18
N PRO A 65 4.18 15.69 -7.68
CA PRO A 65 2.76 15.90 -7.91
C PRO A 65 2.29 17.17 -7.16
N MET A 66 1.35 17.88 -7.75
CA MET A 66 0.75 19.08 -7.17
C MET A 66 -0.41 18.69 -6.24
N VAL A 67 -0.05 18.24 -5.02
CA VAL A 67 -1.02 17.83 -3.99
C VAL A 67 -0.83 18.69 -2.74
N SER A 68 -1.93 19.16 -2.14
CA SER A 68 -1.89 19.87 -0.86
C SER A 68 -1.94 18.87 0.30
N VAL A 69 -1.04 19.03 1.25
CA VAL A 69 -0.92 18.20 2.46
C VAL A 69 -0.66 19.09 3.68
N GLN A 70 -1.23 18.74 4.81
CA GLN A 70 -1.10 19.41 6.10
C GLN A 70 -0.32 18.54 7.08
N SER A 71 0.27 19.13 8.12
CA SER A 71 1.01 18.39 9.15
C SER A 71 0.13 17.47 10.00
N SER A 72 -1.19 17.66 9.96
CA SER A 72 -2.18 16.81 10.62
C SER A 72 -2.63 15.63 9.78
N ASP A 73 -2.25 15.56 8.50
CA ASP A 73 -2.64 14.46 7.63
C ASP A 73 -1.92 13.17 8.02
N LEU A 74 -2.62 12.05 7.86
CA LEU A 74 -2.11 10.73 8.24
C LEU A 74 -0.92 10.32 7.35
N ALA A 75 0.22 10.05 7.98
CA ALA A 75 1.40 9.54 7.28
C ALA A 75 1.41 8.00 7.17
N TYR A 76 1.03 7.31 8.25
CA TYR A 76 1.00 5.84 8.29
C TYR A 76 0.09 5.33 9.41
N VAL A 77 -0.30 4.05 9.31
CA VAL A 77 -0.93 3.28 10.38
C VAL A 77 -0.13 2.01 10.59
N ILE A 78 0.27 1.73 11.84
CA ILE A 78 0.96 0.50 12.20
C ILE A 78 0.05 -0.32 13.12
N TYR A 79 -0.20 -1.57 12.74
CA TYR A 79 -0.97 -2.51 13.53
C TYR A 79 -0.08 -3.21 14.54
N THR A 80 -0.26 -2.89 15.82
CA THR A 80 0.40 -3.59 16.93
C THR A 80 -0.42 -4.83 17.33
N SER A 81 0.09 -5.62 18.27
CA SER A 81 -0.51 -6.89 18.68
C SER A 81 -1.80 -6.77 19.50
N GLY A 82 -2.15 -5.55 19.94
CA GLY A 82 -3.17 -5.37 20.98
C GLY A 82 -2.64 -5.76 22.36
#